data_AF-A0A7S2CBW2-F1
#
_entry.id   AF-A0A7S2CBW2-F1
#
_cell.length_a   1.000
_cell.length_b   1.000
_cell.length_c   1.000
_cell.angle_alpha   90.00
_cell.angle_beta   90.00
_cell.angle_gamma   90.00
#
_symmetry.space_group_name_H-M   'P 1'
#
loop_
_entity.id
_entity.type
_entity.pdbx_description
1 polymer ?
#
loop_
_entity_poly.entity_id
_entity_poly.type
_entity_poly.pdbx_seq_one_letter_code
_entity_poly.pdbx_strand_id
1 'polypeptide(L)'
;HHIMEGRWIRDETVVDDYARFWFRGDGWRKQYTWWAAYALWQRSLLLHHRPSEGITGSLFGDLDAHYHSWLRTHYSPRGECMFTSCHADGEENSAGLDGCRPTINAAMYGEANALSHIAASLGNESRARYFEAEASRWRR
;
A
#
# COMPACT_ATOMS: atom_id res chain seq x y z
N HIS A 1 10.32 0.18 -0.82
CA HIS A 1 11.56 0.68 -0.17
C HIS A 1 11.84 2.16 -0.41
N HIS A 2 11.84 2.66 -1.66
CA HIS A 2 12.32 4.03 -1.96
C HIS A 2 11.64 5.15 -1.15
N ILE A 3 10.32 5.11 -0.96
CA ILE A 3 9.60 6.10 -0.14
C ILE A 3 10.01 6.03 1.35
N MET A 4 10.28 4.83 1.87
CA MET A 4 10.68 4.64 3.27
C MET A 4 12.06 5.23 3.58
N GLU A 5 12.98 5.18 2.60
CA GLU A 5 14.29 5.81 2.74
C GLU A 5 14.22 7.30 2.41
N GLY A 6 13.50 7.64 1.33
CA GLY A 6 13.31 9.01 0.87
C GLY A 6 12.57 9.91 1.86
N ARG A 7 11.83 9.36 2.83
CA ARG A 7 11.15 10.16 3.86
C ARG A 7 12.10 11.01 4.72
N TRP A 8 13.40 10.69 4.74
CA TRP A 8 14.43 11.47 5.44
C TRP A 8 14.98 12.64 4.62
N ILE A 9 14.66 12.72 3.33
CA ILE A 9 15.04 13.84 2.47
C ILE A 9 14.23 15.06 2.89
N ARG A 10 14.95 16.15 3.22
CA ARG A 10 14.36 17.40 3.73
C ARG A 10 13.47 18.12 2.72
N ASP A 11 13.81 18.03 1.43
CA ASP A 11 12.97 18.58 0.37
C ASP A 11 11.85 17.59 0.04
N GLU A 12 10.63 17.95 0.44
CA GLU A 12 9.46 17.10 0.27
C GLU A 12 9.11 16.86 -1.20
N THR A 13 9.44 17.80 -2.09
CA THR A 13 9.06 17.75 -3.51
C THR A 13 9.59 16.50 -4.22
N VAL A 14 10.77 16.02 -3.81
CA VAL A 14 11.42 14.84 -4.40
C VAL A 14 10.55 13.59 -4.24
N VAL A 15 10.06 13.31 -3.03
CA VAL A 15 9.22 12.12 -2.78
C VAL A 15 7.80 12.34 -3.25
N ASP A 16 7.30 13.58 -3.19
CA ASP A 16 5.97 13.93 -3.68
C ASP A 16 5.84 13.71 -5.18
N ASP A 17 6.79 14.21 -5.98
CA ASP A 17 6.79 14.02 -7.43
C ASP A 17 7.03 12.57 -7.81
N TYR A 18 7.91 11.88 -7.08
CA TYR A 18 8.09 10.43 -7.24
C TYR A 18 6.78 9.67 -7.01
N ALA A 19 6.04 9.99 -5.95
CA ALA A 19 4.74 9.36 -5.69
C ALA A 19 3.72 9.70 -6.79
N ARG A 20 3.64 10.96 -7.25
CA ARG A 20 2.77 11.35 -8.37
C ARG A 20 3.09 10.56 -9.64
N PHE A 21 4.37 10.40 -9.96
CA PHE A 21 4.80 9.61 -11.11
C PHE A 21 4.29 8.17 -11.06
N TRP A 22 4.39 7.50 -9.90
CA TRP A 22 3.93 6.11 -9.79
C TRP A 22 2.41 5.95 -9.83
N PHE A 23 1.65 6.88 -9.26
CA PHE A 23 0.19 6.74 -9.16
C PHE A 23 -0.58 7.37 -10.32
N ARG A 24 -0.06 8.44 -10.93
CA ARG A 24 -0.75 9.22 -11.97
C ARG A 24 0.01 9.30 -13.29
N GLY A 25 1.28 8.91 -13.30
CA GLY A 25 2.07 8.74 -14.51
C GLY A 25 2.03 7.31 -15.04
N ASP A 26 2.95 6.99 -15.96
CA ASP A 26 3.02 5.69 -16.64
C ASP A 26 3.76 4.60 -15.83
N GLY A 27 4.17 4.90 -14.60
CA GLY A 27 5.13 4.08 -13.86
C GLY A 27 4.60 2.72 -13.39
N TRP A 28 3.34 2.65 -12.96
CA TRP A 28 2.84 1.47 -12.26
C TRP A 28 2.09 0.45 -13.14
N ARG A 29 2.54 -0.82 -13.12
CA ARG A 29 1.92 -1.93 -13.87
C ARG A 29 1.64 -3.20 -13.04
N LYS A 30 1.65 -3.13 -11.70
CA LYS A 30 1.49 -4.29 -10.80
C LYS A 30 2.43 -5.46 -11.10
N GLN A 31 3.64 -5.14 -11.53
CA GLN A 31 4.65 -6.14 -11.82
C GLN A 31 5.26 -6.73 -10.54
N TYR A 32 5.21 -5.96 -9.44
CA TYR A 32 5.80 -6.36 -8.16
C TYR A 32 4.86 -6.14 -6.98
N THR A 33 5.02 -6.89 -5.90
CA THR A 33 4.36 -6.63 -4.62
C THR A 33 4.74 -5.25 -4.09
N TRP A 34 3.75 -4.52 -3.56
CA TRP A 34 3.90 -3.09 -3.28
C TRP A 34 3.15 -2.66 -2.03
N TRP A 35 3.77 -1.79 -1.24
CA TRP A 35 3.26 -1.27 0.04
C TRP A 35 3.27 0.28 0.10
N ALA A 36 2.87 0.94 -0.99
CA ALA A 36 3.00 2.39 -1.08
C ALA A 36 2.11 3.17 -0.11
N ALA A 37 0.87 2.76 0.16
CA ALA A 37 0.04 3.44 1.16
C ALA A 37 0.72 3.41 2.53
N TYR A 38 1.28 2.26 2.92
CA TYR A 38 2.06 2.16 4.16
C TYR A 38 3.26 3.10 4.16
N ALA A 39 4.05 3.12 3.08
CA ALA A 39 5.24 3.96 3.03
C ALA A 39 4.92 5.46 3.06
N LEU A 40 3.87 5.89 2.34
CA LEU A 40 3.40 7.28 2.34
C LEU A 40 2.83 7.69 3.70
N TRP A 41 2.06 6.81 4.33
CA TRP A 41 1.56 7.02 5.69
C TRP A 41 2.71 7.22 6.69
N GLN A 42 3.71 6.32 6.67
CA GLN A 42 4.89 6.41 7.53
C GLN A 42 5.72 7.67 7.29
N ARG A 43 5.78 8.17 6.06
CA ARG A 43 6.37 9.47 5.75
C ARG A 43 5.54 10.63 6.32
N SER A 44 4.23 10.59 6.16
CA SER A 44 3.34 11.63 6.70
C SER A 44 3.45 11.75 8.22
N LEU A 45 3.57 10.63 8.93
CA LEU A 45 3.76 10.63 10.39
C LEU A 45 5.07 11.28 10.83
N LEU A 46 6.09 11.31 9.97
CA LEU A 46 7.38 11.94 10.24
C LEU A 46 7.33 13.45 9.97
N LEU A 47 6.69 13.87 8.88
CA LEU A 47 6.77 15.24 8.36
C LEU A 47 5.62 16.13 8.80
N HIS A 48 4.49 15.56 9.19
CA HIS A 48 3.23 16.29 9.32
C HIS A 48 2.50 15.99 10.63
N HIS A 49 1.55 16.86 10.98
CA HIS A 49 0.75 16.67 12.20
C HIS A 49 -0.38 15.64 12.01
N ARG A 50 -0.83 15.43 10.77
CA ARG A 50 -1.90 14.48 10.46
C ARG A 50 -1.50 13.50 9.36
N PRO A 51 -1.95 12.23 9.42
CA PRO A 51 -1.67 11.20 8.41
C PRO A 51 -2.05 11.54 6.96
N SER A 52 -3.01 12.44 6.75
CA SER A 52 -3.52 12.79 5.43
C SER A 52 -2.94 14.09 4.87
N GLU A 53 -1.97 14.71 5.53
CA GLU A 53 -1.34 15.92 5.02
C GLU A 53 -0.42 15.64 3.82
N GLY A 54 -0.19 16.67 3.01
CA GLY A 54 0.66 16.59 1.82
C GLY A 54 0.16 15.62 0.75
N ILE A 55 1.12 14.93 0.11
CA ILE A 55 0.83 14.01 -1.00
C ILE A 55 0.01 12.79 -0.57
N THR A 56 0.10 12.38 0.70
CA THR A 56 -0.58 11.18 1.21
C THR A 56 -2.11 11.29 1.12
N GLY A 57 -2.68 12.41 1.58
CA GLY A 57 -4.12 12.66 1.42
C GLY A 57 -4.51 12.95 -0.03
N SER A 58 -3.66 13.64 -0.78
CA SER A 58 -3.91 13.94 -2.20
C SER A 58 -4.05 12.68 -3.05
N LEU A 59 -3.29 11.62 -2.72
CA LEU A 59 -3.32 10.32 -3.41
C LEU A 59 -4.30 9.32 -2.78
N PHE A 60 -5.07 9.66 -1.75
CA PHE A 60 -5.91 8.69 -1.04
C PHE A 60 -6.86 7.93 -1.98
N GLY A 61 -7.51 8.62 -2.93
CA GLY A 61 -8.38 7.97 -3.90
C GLY A 61 -7.63 6.99 -4.83
N ASP A 62 -6.40 7.34 -5.21
CA ASP A 62 -5.53 6.49 -6.04
C ASP A 62 -5.09 5.25 -5.25
N LEU A 63 -4.73 5.43 -3.98
CA LEU A 63 -4.35 4.34 -3.05
C LEU A 63 -5.51 3.38 -2.77
N ASP A 64 -6.71 3.91 -2.50
CA ASP A 64 -7.93 3.13 -2.30
C ASP A 64 -8.23 2.28 -3.55
N ALA A 65 -8.29 2.92 -4.72
CA ALA A 65 -8.55 2.23 -5.98
C ALA A 65 -7.51 1.13 -6.26
N HIS A 66 -6.24 1.40 -5.93
CA HIS A 66 -5.16 0.46 -6.11
C HIS A 66 -5.27 -0.77 -5.21
N TYR A 67 -5.57 -0.59 -3.93
CA TYR A 67 -5.82 -1.67 -2.98
C TYR A 67 -6.94 -2.61 -3.47
N HIS A 68 -8.09 -2.04 -3.87
CA HIS A 68 -9.21 -2.82 -4.40
C HIS A 68 -8.86 -3.50 -5.73
N SER A 69 -8.01 -2.86 -6.52
CA SER A 69 -7.51 -3.44 -7.76
C SER A 69 -6.65 -4.67 -7.49
N TRP A 70 -5.81 -4.67 -6.45
CA TRP A 70 -5.06 -5.86 -6.01
C TRP A 70 -5.98 -6.98 -5.57
N LEU A 71 -6.95 -6.70 -4.69
CA LEU A 71 -7.95 -7.67 -4.27
C LEU A 71 -8.60 -8.37 -5.46
N ARG A 72 -9.08 -7.60 -6.44
CA ARG A 72 -9.79 -8.14 -7.61
C ARG A 72 -8.91 -9.05 -8.48
N THR A 73 -7.60 -8.85 -8.49
CA THR A 73 -6.70 -9.50 -9.46
C THR A 73 -5.84 -10.61 -8.86
N HIS A 74 -5.61 -10.58 -7.54
CA HIS A 74 -4.66 -11.47 -6.86
C HIS A 74 -5.29 -12.20 -5.67
N TYR A 75 -6.52 -11.87 -5.25
CA TYR A 75 -7.18 -12.65 -4.21
C TYR A 75 -7.60 -14.03 -4.74
N SER A 76 -7.23 -15.07 -4.01
CA SER A 76 -7.67 -16.44 -4.25
C SER A 76 -8.76 -16.81 -3.25
N PRO A 77 -10.04 -16.94 -3.68
CA PRO A 77 -11.12 -17.35 -2.79
C PRO A 77 -10.91 -18.74 -2.18
N ARG A 78 -10.22 -19.64 -2.91
CA ARG A 78 -9.94 -21.01 -2.44
C ARG A 78 -8.91 -21.04 -1.32
N GLY A 79 -7.92 -20.17 -1.39
CA GLY A 79 -6.84 -20.09 -0.38
C GLY A 79 -7.10 -19.03 0.68
N GLU A 80 -8.17 -18.25 0.55
CA GLU A 80 -8.49 -17.08 1.40
C GLU A 80 -7.30 -16.13 1.57
N CYS A 81 -6.51 -15.97 0.52
CA CYS A 81 -5.22 -15.30 0.55
C CYS A 81 -5.00 -14.45 -0.70
N MET A 82 -4.00 -13.57 -0.64
CA MET A 82 -3.38 -13.04 -1.84
C MET A 82 -2.43 -14.06 -2.44
N PHE A 83 -2.71 -14.45 -3.69
CA PHE A 83 -1.87 -15.32 -4.49
C PHE A 83 -0.94 -14.47 -5.35
N THR A 84 0.35 -14.76 -5.32
CA THR A 84 1.35 -14.06 -6.14
C THR A 84 2.42 -15.04 -6.61
N SER A 85 3.11 -14.66 -7.70
CA SER A 85 4.30 -15.39 -8.13
C SER A 85 5.51 -14.96 -7.31
N CYS A 86 6.48 -15.87 -7.12
CA CYS A 86 7.74 -15.54 -6.45
C CYS A 86 8.53 -14.45 -7.21
N HIS A 87 8.40 -14.40 -8.54
CA HIS A 87 8.97 -13.35 -9.37
C HIS A 87 8.35 -11.98 -9.08
N ALA A 88 7.03 -11.91 -8.88
CA ALA A 88 6.36 -10.66 -8.52
C ALA A 88 6.74 -10.17 -7.11
N ASP A 89 7.32 -10.99 -6.25
CA ASP A 89 7.91 -10.49 -4.99
C ASP A 89 9.36 -10.01 -5.15
N GLY A 90 10.00 -10.25 -6.31
CA GLY A 90 11.44 -10.10 -6.47
C GLY A 90 12.24 -11.17 -5.72
N GLU A 91 11.64 -12.36 -5.53
CA GLU A 91 12.22 -13.49 -4.80
C GLU A 91 12.25 -14.75 -5.69
N GLU A 92 12.79 -14.61 -6.90
CA GLU A 92 12.84 -15.69 -7.89
C GLU A 92 13.53 -16.95 -7.35
N ASN A 93 13.03 -18.12 -7.78
CA ASN A 93 13.55 -19.43 -7.37
C ASN A 93 13.48 -19.71 -5.85
N SER A 94 12.62 -18.99 -5.11
CA SER A 94 12.34 -19.33 -3.71
C SER A 94 11.75 -20.74 -3.58
N ALA A 95 12.10 -21.45 -2.51
CA ALA A 95 11.60 -22.81 -2.24
C ALA A 95 10.07 -22.89 -2.11
N GLY A 96 9.43 -21.77 -1.73
CA GLY A 96 7.96 -21.66 -1.63
C GLY A 96 7.24 -21.44 -2.96
N LEU A 97 7.97 -21.15 -4.06
CA LEU A 97 7.43 -20.87 -5.39
C LEU A 97 6.26 -19.87 -5.35
N ASP A 98 5.31 -20.03 -6.26
CA ASP A 98 4.10 -19.20 -6.41
C ASP A 98 3.00 -19.69 -5.48
N GLY A 99 2.25 -18.77 -4.85
CA GLY A 99 1.25 -19.18 -3.87
C GLY A 99 0.71 -18.07 -2.99
N CYS A 100 0.06 -18.51 -1.91
CA CYS A 100 -0.30 -17.68 -0.75
C CYS A 100 0.96 -17.32 0.05
N ARG A 101 1.70 -16.32 -0.42
CA ARG A 101 3.00 -15.97 0.18
C ARG A 101 2.85 -14.96 1.30
N PRO A 102 3.63 -15.06 2.40
CA PRO A 102 3.50 -14.16 3.54
C PRO A 102 3.83 -12.70 3.19
N THR A 103 4.70 -12.48 2.21
CA THR A 103 5.11 -11.18 1.65
C THR A 103 3.92 -10.31 1.24
N ILE A 104 3.16 -10.73 0.22
CA ILE A 104 2.03 -9.96 -0.30
C ILE A 104 0.87 -9.87 0.70
N ASN A 105 0.64 -10.91 1.50
CA ASN A 105 -0.42 -10.89 2.51
C ASN A 105 -0.08 -9.88 3.64
N ALA A 106 1.19 -9.82 4.07
CA ALA A 106 1.67 -8.79 4.98
C ALA A 106 1.65 -7.38 4.37
N ALA A 107 1.96 -7.25 3.08
CA ALA A 107 1.83 -5.99 2.36
C ALA A 107 0.37 -5.50 2.35
N MET A 108 -0.60 -6.37 2.04
CA MET A 108 -2.02 -6.02 2.07
C MET A 108 -2.52 -5.65 3.47
N TYR A 109 -2.02 -6.31 4.52
CA TYR A 109 -2.25 -5.87 5.89
C TYR A 109 -1.74 -4.44 6.12
N GLY A 110 -0.50 -4.16 5.72
CA GLY A 110 0.13 -2.85 5.86
C GLY A 110 -0.62 -1.75 5.09
N GLU A 111 -1.01 -2.03 3.84
CA GLU A 111 -1.79 -1.11 3.01
C GLU A 111 -3.16 -0.82 3.62
N ALA A 112 -3.90 -1.85 4.04
CA ALA A 112 -5.21 -1.67 4.68
C ALA A 112 -5.09 -0.86 5.99
N ASN A 113 -4.11 -1.18 6.83
CA ASN A 113 -3.90 -0.45 8.07
C ASN A 113 -3.58 1.04 7.82
N ALA A 114 -2.69 1.31 6.87
CA ALA A 114 -2.35 2.68 6.48
C ALA A 114 -3.55 3.45 5.92
N LEU A 115 -4.31 2.82 5.03
CA LEU A 115 -5.51 3.43 4.43
C LEU A 115 -6.59 3.73 5.47
N SER A 116 -6.73 2.90 6.51
CA SER A 116 -7.62 3.18 7.64
C SER A 116 -7.25 4.49 8.35
N HIS A 117 -5.98 4.65 8.71
CA HIS A 117 -5.49 5.86 9.39
C HIS A 117 -5.56 7.11 8.51
N ILE A 118 -5.24 6.99 7.22
CA ILE A 118 -5.34 8.12 6.27
C ILE A 118 -6.82 8.51 6.10
N ALA A 119 -7.72 7.55 5.92
CA ALA A 119 -9.16 7.81 5.78
C ALA A 119 -9.75 8.49 7.01
N ALA A 120 -9.38 8.05 8.22
CA ALA A 120 -9.80 8.68 9.46
C ALA A 120 -9.30 10.13 9.55
N SER A 121 -8.04 10.38 9.17
CA SER A 121 -7.45 11.72 9.11
C SER A 121 -8.11 12.65 8.09
N LEU A 122 -8.75 12.10 7.05
CA LEU A 122 -9.57 12.83 6.08
C LEU A 122 -11.02 13.07 6.56
N GLY A 123 -11.41 12.56 7.73
CA GLY A 123 -12.79 12.59 8.20
C GLY A 123 -13.72 11.58 7.50
N ASN A 124 -13.16 10.63 6.74
CA ASN A 124 -13.93 9.60 6.05
C ASN A 124 -14.06 8.34 6.91
N GLU A 125 -14.92 8.42 7.93
CA GLU A 125 -15.09 7.32 8.89
C GLU A 125 -15.59 6.01 8.26
N SER A 126 -16.40 6.09 7.20
CA SER A 126 -16.90 4.91 6.52
C SER A 126 -15.75 4.11 5.90
N ARG A 127 -14.83 4.80 5.21
CA ARG A 127 -13.64 4.16 4.64
C ARG A 127 -12.66 3.72 5.72
N ALA A 128 -12.49 4.48 6.80
CA ALA A 128 -11.64 4.08 7.92
C ALA A 128 -12.08 2.72 8.50
N ARG A 129 -13.38 2.58 8.83
CA ARG A 129 -13.95 1.33 9.34
C ARG A 129 -13.82 0.17 8.34
N TYR A 130 -14.01 0.44 7.05
CA TYR A 130 -13.82 -0.56 6.00
C TYR A 130 -12.39 -1.10 5.99
N PHE A 131 -11.40 -0.22 5.97
CA PHE A 131 -9.99 -0.62 5.91
C PHE A 131 -9.49 -1.24 7.22
N GLU A 132 -10.06 -0.86 8.37
CA GLU A 132 -9.80 -1.54 9.65
C GLU A 132 -10.30 -3.01 9.65
N ALA A 133 -11.48 -3.25 9.07
CA ALA A 133 -12.00 -4.61 8.91
C ALA A 133 -11.12 -5.43 7.94
N GLU A 134 -10.67 -4.82 6.85
CA GLU A 134 -9.73 -5.42 5.90
C GLU A 134 -8.38 -5.76 6.55
N ALA A 135 -7.80 -4.86 7.33
CA ALA A 135 -6.57 -5.15 8.09
C ALA A 135 -6.78 -6.26 9.12
N SER A 136 -7.99 -6.40 9.67
CA SER A 136 -8.33 -7.50 10.57
C SER A 136 -8.49 -8.83 9.86
N ARG A 137 -8.93 -8.83 8.59
CA ARG A 137 -9.00 -10.03 7.75
C ARG A 137 -7.62 -10.63 7.52
N TRP A 138 -6.62 -9.81 7.22
CA TRP A 138 -5.26 -10.27 6.91
C TRP A 138 -4.43 -10.75 8.11
N ARG A 139 -4.93 -10.59 9.33
CA ARG A 139 -4.27 -11.08 10.56
C ARG A 139 -4.68 -12.49 10.96
N ARG A 140 -5.75 -13.02 10.35
CA ARG A 140 -6.29 -14.36 10.62
C ARG A 140 -5.63 -15.38 9.72
#